data_AF-B9NQ33-F1
#
_entry.id   AF-B9NQ33-F1
#
_cell.length_a   1.000
_cell.length_b   1.000
_cell.length_c   1.000
_cell.angle_alpha   90.00
_cell.angle_beta   90.00
_cell.angle_gamma   90.00
#
_symmetry.space_group_name_H-M   'P 1'
#
loop_
_entity.id
_entity.type
_entity.pdbx_description
1 polymer ?
#
loop_
_entity_poly.entity_id
_entity_poly.type
_entity_poly.pdbx_seq_one_letter_code
_entity_poly.pdbx_strand_id
1 'polypeptide(L)'
;MPLASYIKSVVFADEAPKYRRRKKPPVAVQQLLAEVLARLGQTRASSNLNQIAKHQNQGTLILDDELEADLKRAVAEVAWMRAKLIEALGIKS
;
A
#
# COMPACT_ATOMS: atom_id res chain seq x y z
N MET A 1 17.52 -15.52 34.56
CA MET A 1 18.50 -16.61 34.32
C MET A 1 19.86 -15.98 33.99
N PRO A 2 20.99 -16.43 34.58
CA PRO A 2 22.33 -15.96 34.23
C PRO A 2 22.65 -16.21 32.74
N LEU A 3 23.41 -15.32 32.10
CA LEU A 3 23.69 -15.36 30.66
C LEU A 3 24.27 -16.70 30.20
N ALA A 4 25.18 -17.29 30.96
CA ALA A 4 25.78 -18.58 30.65
C ALA A 4 24.75 -19.73 30.63
N SER A 5 23.75 -19.68 31.52
CA SER A 5 22.67 -20.66 31.57
C SER A 5 21.68 -20.46 30.41
N TYR A 6 21.41 -19.20 30.04
CA TYR A 6 20.62 -18.85 28.83
C TYR A 6 21.27 -19.33 27.54
N ILE A 7 22.59 -19.14 27.39
CA ILE A 7 23.32 -19.60 26.21
C ILE A 7 23.23 -21.12 26.11
N LYS A 8 23.45 -21.85 27.21
CA LYS A 8 23.33 -23.32 27.23
C LYS A 8 21.92 -23.80 26.87
N SER A 9 20.87 -23.15 27.37
CA SER A 9 19.49 -23.54 27.06
C SER A 9 19.09 -23.29 25.61
N VAL A 10 19.78 -22.39 24.89
CA VAL A 10 19.52 -22.12 23.47
C VAL A 10 20.38 -23.01 22.58
N VAL A 11 21.63 -23.31 22.97
CA VAL A 11 22.57 -24.10 22.16
C VAL A 11 22.32 -25.60 22.27
N PHE A 12 21.93 -26.10 23.44
CA PHE A 12 21.81 -27.53 23.72
C PHE A 12 20.36 -28.04 23.84
N ALA A 13 19.36 -27.22 23.53
CA ALA A 13 17.96 -27.66 23.48
C ALA A 13 17.57 -27.99 22.03
N ASP A 14 17.09 -29.21 21.80
CA ASP A 14 16.62 -29.67 20.49
C ASP A 14 15.48 -28.80 19.93
N GLU A 15 14.68 -28.19 20.82
CA GLU A 15 13.61 -27.23 20.50
C GLU A 15 13.88 -25.85 21.12
N ALA A 16 15.11 -25.34 20.99
CA ALA A 16 15.42 -23.99 21.44
C ALA A 16 14.43 -22.97 20.85
N PRO A 17 13.81 -22.09 21.65
CA PRO A 17 12.83 -21.15 21.16
C PRO A 17 13.47 -20.20 20.14
N LYS A 18 13.10 -20.35 18.87
CA LYS A 18 13.51 -19.44 17.78
C LYS A 18 12.89 -18.08 18.04
N TYR A 19 13.62 -17.20 18.71
CA TYR A 19 13.11 -15.87 19.03
C TYR A 19 12.87 -15.09 17.73
N ARG A 20 11.65 -14.55 17.58
CA ARG A 20 11.27 -13.76 16.43
C ARG A 20 12.16 -12.52 16.37
N ARG A 21 12.97 -12.39 15.32
CA ARG A 21 13.84 -11.23 15.11
C ARG A 21 12.97 -9.96 15.14
N ARG A 22 13.30 -9.01 16.03
CA ARG A 22 12.60 -7.73 16.11
C ARG A 22 12.67 -7.05 14.75
N LYS A 23 11.52 -6.77 14.14
CA LYS A 23 11.48 -5.99 12.90
C LYS A 23 12.11 -4.64 13.18
N LYS A 24 13.05 -4.22 12.31
CA LYS A 24 13.63 -2.87 12.38
C LYS A 24 12.49 -1.86 12.22
N PRO A 25 12.51 -0.74 12.97
CA PRO A 25 11.54 0.32 12.75
C PRO A 25 11.63 0.81 11.29
N PRO A 26 10.51 1.27 10.68
CA PRO A 26 10.54 1.81 9.33
C PRO A 26 11.50 3.00 9.25
N VAL A 27 12.23 3.09 8.15
CA VAL A 27 13.07 4.27 7.85
C VAL A 27 12.15 5.45 7.52
N ALA A 28 12.55 6.70 7.78
CA ALA A 28 11.75 7.91 7.51
C ALA A 28 11.14 7.93 6.09
N VAL A 29 11.88 7.47 5.08
CA VAL A 29 11.39 7.34 3.70
C VAL A 29 10.22 6.36 3.58
N GLN A 30 10.26 5.22 4.27
CA GLN A 30 9.15 4.25 4.27
C GLN A 30 7.90 4.83 4.95
N GLN A 31 8.06 5.68 5.96
CA GLN A 31 6.92 6.37 6.58
C GLN A 31 6.27 7.34 5.62
N LEU A 32 7.05 8.18 4.93
CA LEU A 32 6.55 9.11 3.92
C LEU A 32 5.82 8.38 2.79
N LEU A 33 6.39 7.29 2.27
CA LEU A 33 5.73 6.48 1.22
C LEU A 33 4.42 5.86 1.71
N ALA A 34 4.36 5.40 2.97
CA ALA A 34 3.15 4.86 3.56
C ALA A 34 2.08 5.95 3.76
N GLU A 35 2.47 7.16 4.14
CA GLU A 35 1.56 8.30 4.25
C GLU A 35 0.98 8.70 2.89
N VAL A 36 1.81 8.75 1.85
CA VAL A 36 1.34 9.01 0.47
C VAL A 36 0.35 7.93 0.03
N LEU A 37 0.66 6.65 0.26
CA LEU A 37 -0.25 5.55 -0.07
C LEU A 37 -1.57 5.63 0.71
N ALA A 38 -1.52 5.99 2.00
CA ALA A 38 -2.70 6.18 2.82
C ALA A 38 -3.57 7.34 2.33
N ARG A 39 -2.96 8.49 2.00
CA ARG A 39 -3.65 9.64 1.41
C ARG A 39 -4.29 9.29 0.06
N LEU A 40 -3.59 8.53 -0.77
CA LEU A 40 -4.11 8.05 -2.04
C LEU A 40 -5.37 7.19 -1.83
N GLY A 41 -5.35 6.28 -0.85
CA GLY A 41 -6.53 5.49 -0.48
C GLY A 41 -7.70 6.31 0.07
N GLN A 42 -7.44 7.48 0.64
CA GLN A 42 -8.45 8.39 1.20
C GLN A 42 -9.11 9.31 0.16
N THR A 43 -8.63 9.35 -1.09
CA THR A 43 -9.14 10.23 -2.16
C THR A 43 -10.60 9.97 -2.57
N ARG A 44 -11.27 8.96 -1.99
CA ARG A 44 -12.67 8.59 -2.26
C ARG A 44 -12.92 8.33 -3.75
N ALA A 45 -11.94 7.78 -4.47
CA ALA A 45 -12.03 7.52 -5.92
C ALA A 45 -13.33 6.81 -6.33
N SER A 46 -13.79 5.81 -5.58
CA SER A 46 -15.06 5.11 -5.85
C SER A 46 -16.29 6.02 -5.79
N SER A 47 -16.32 6.98 -4.86
CA SER A 47 -17.43 7.94 -4.75
C SER A 47 -17.44 8.90 -5.93
N ASN A 48 -16.27 9.39 -6.34
CA ASN A 48 -16.15 10.28 -7.50
C ASN A 48 -16.52 9.55 -8.80
N LEU A 49 -16.07 8.30 -8.98
CA LEU A 49 -16.46 7.47 -10.12
C LEU A 49 -17.98 7.24 -10.17
N ASN A 50 -18.61 7.03 -9.01
CA ASN A 50 -20.07 6.90 -8.95
C ASN A 50 -20.79 8.20 -9.33
N GLN A 51 -20.24 9.37 -8.96
CA GLN A 51 -20.79 10.66 -9.39
C GLN A 51 -20.66 10.85 -10.90
N ILE A 52 -19.49 10.54 -11.48
CA ILE A 52 -19.26 10.59 -12.93
C ILE A 52 -20.25 9.68 -13.67
N ALA A 53 -20.40 8.42 -13.23
CA ALA A 53 -21.35 7.48 -13.83
C ALA A 53 -22.79 7.99 -13.72
N LYS A 54 -23.17 8.59 -12.59
CA LYS A 54 -24.48 9.21 -12.41
C LYS A 54 -24.69 10.35 -13.41
N HIS A 55 -23.72 11.26 -13.53
CA HIS A 55 -23.81 12.39 -14.45
C HIS A 55 -23.86 11.97 -15.92
N GLN A 56 -23.12 10.91 -16.30
CA GLN A 56 -23.21 10.28 -17.60
C GLN A 56 -24.61 9.69 -17.84
N ASN A 57 -25.13 8.87 -16.93
CA ASN A 57 -26.44 8.24 -17.07
C ASN A 57 -27.59 9.26 -17.13
N GLN A 58 -27.43 10.42 -16.49
CA GLN A 58 -28.38 11.52 -16.54
C GLN A 58 -28.26 12.37 -17.81
N GLY A 59 -27.28 12.10 -18.69
CA GLY A 59 -26.99 12.90 -19.88
C GLY A 59 -26.41 14.28 -19.57
N THR A 60 -25.97 14.53 -18.34
CA THR A 60 -25.42 15.82 -17.88
C THR A 60 -23.90 15.93 -18.05
N LEU A 61 -23.25 14.79 -18.30
CA LEU A 61 -21.83 14.73 -18.69
C LEU A 61 -21.76 14.26 -20.14
N ILE A 62 -21.28 15.14 -21.01
CA ILE A 62 -20.93 14.78 -22.39
C ILE A 62 -19.54 14.15 -22.33
N LEU A 63 -19.45 12.89 -22.76
CA LEU A 63 -18.21 12.15 -22.93
C LEU A 63 -17.88 12.16 -24.43
N ASP A 64 -16.86 12.93 -24.79
CA ASP A 64 -16.21 12.84 -26.09
C ASP A 64 -14.98 11.93 -26.02
N ASP A 65 -14.42 11.61 -27.20
CA ASP A 65 -13.30 10.68 -27.33
C ASP A 65 -12.03 11.18 -26.61
N GLU A 66 -11.83 12.50 -26.56
CA GLU A 66 -10.69 13.14 -25.90
C GLU A 66 -10.79 12.99 -24.37
N LEU A 67 -11.95 13.34 -23.80
CA LEU A 67 -12.23 13.19 -22.38
C LEU A 67 -12.18 11.73 -21.95
N GLU A 68 -12.70 10.80 -22.75
CA GLU A 68 -12.60 9.37 -22.47
C GLU A 68 -11.14 8.91 -22.42
N ALA A 69 -10.30 9.35 -23.36
CA ALA A 69 -8.89 9.03 -23.38
C ALA A 69 -8.15 9.60 -22.15
N ASP A 70 -8.45 10.84 -21.77
CA ASP A 70 -7.86 11.49 -20.60
C ASP A 70 -8.28 10.81 -19.29
N LEU A 71 -9.54 10.40 -19.15
CA LEU A 71 -10.01 9.63 -17.99
C LEU A 71 -9.30 8.27 -17.90
N LYS A 72 -9.19 7.54 -19.01
CA LYS A 72 -8.45 6.25 -19.04
C LYS A 72 -6.98 6.44 -18.66
N ARG A 73 -6.33 7.50 -19.17
CA ARG A 73 -4.95 7.84 -18.83
C ARG A 73 -4.81 8.15 -17.34
N ALA A 74 -5.70 8.99 -16.78
CA ALA A 74 -5.69 9.33 -15.36
C ALA A 74 -5.85 8.08 -14.46
N VAL A 75 -6.76 7.16 -14.82
CA VAL A 75 -6.94 5.89 -14.08
C VAL A 75 -5.67 5.04 -14.14
N ALA A 76 -5.03 4.94 -15.31
CA ALA A 76 -3.79 4.19 -15.48
C ALA A 76 -2.64 4.77 -14.64
N GLU A 77 -2.46 6.09 -14.64
CA GLU A 77 -1.45 6.80 -13.84
C GLU A 77 -1.67 6.58 -12.33
N VAL A 78 -2.91 6.68 -11.85
CA VAL A 78 -3.24 6.43 -10.43
C VAL A 78 -2.98 4.96 -10.05
N ALA A 79 -3.35 4.02 -10.91
CA ALA A 79 -3.08 2.60 -10.70
C ALA A 79 -1.57 2.31 -10.65
N TRP A 80 -0.80 2.93 -11.55
CA TRP A 80 0.66 2.83 -11.57
C TRP A 80 1.29 3.41 -10.30
N MET A 81 0.89 4.61 -9.87
CA MET A 81 1.37 5.23 -8.63
C MET A 81 1.11 4.32 -7.42
N ARG A 82 -0.11 3.77 -7.32
CA ARG A 82 -0.46 2.84 -6.24
C ARG A 82 0.42 1.58 -6.25
N ALA A 83 0.61 0.97 -7.43
CA ALA A 83 1.44 -0.22 -7.56
C ALA A 83 2.90 0.04 -7.16
N LYS A 84 3.48 1.17 -7.60
CA LYS A 84 4.85 1.56 -7.26
C LYS A 84 5.04 1.85 -5.78
N LEU A 85 4.07 2.47 -5.12
CA LEU A 85 4.10 2.69 -3.68
C LEU A 85 4.04 1.37 -2.89
N ILE A 86 3.20 0.42 -3.30
CA ILE A 86 3.11 -0.91 -2.69
C ILE A 86 4.43 -1.68 -2.84
N GLU A 87 5.01 -1.65 -4.05
CA GLU A 87 6.32 -2.25 -4.35
C GLU A 87 7.44 -1.65 -3.48
N ALA A 88 7.53 -0.32 -3.43
CA ALA A 88 8.55 0.40 -2.65
C ALA A 88 8.44 0.16 -1.14
N LEU A 89 7.23 -0.10 -0.63
CA LEU A 89 6.98 -0.44 0.77
C LEU A 89 7.23 -1.94 1.09
N GLY A 90 7.47 -2.77 0.08
CA GLY A 90 7.66 -4.21 0.26
C GLY A 90 6.40 -4.93 0.75
N ILE A 91 5.22 -4.35 0.53
CA ILE A 91 3.93 -4.96 0.83
C ILE A 91 3.66 -5.92 -0.34
N LYS A 92 3.88 -7.23 -0.13
CA LYS A 92 3.64 -8.23 -1.18
C LYS A 92 2.23 -8.08 -1.74
N SER A 93 2.12 -7.99 -3.07
CA SER A 93 0.87 -8.24 -3.79
C SER A 93 0.57 -9.73 -3.87
#